data_AF-A0A9E1KEN9-F1
#
_entry.id   AF-A0A9E1KEN9-F1
#
_cell.length_a   1.000
_cell.length_b   1.000
_cell.length_c   1.000
_cell.angle_alpha   90.00
_cell.angle_beta   90.00
_cell.angle_gamma   90.00
#
_symmetry.space_group_name_H-M   'P 1'
#
loop_
_entity.id
_entity.type
_entity.pdbx_description
1 polymer ?
#
loop_
_entity_poly.entity_id
_entity_poly.type
_entity_poly.pdbx_seq_one_letter_code
_entity_poly.pdbx_strand_id
1 'polypeptide(L)' 'KVKKMLSGKLMTHKTDQGTILTRKIMISDLDVMQSVLLQEQGLGDKQLLGMGIFIPHKGIDAVNKEQEKS' A
#
# COMPACT_ATOMS: atom_id res chain seq x y z
N LYS A 1 16.01 6.92 6.33
CA LYS A 1 16.15 5.45 6.13
C LYS A 1 15.45 5.09 4.83
N VAL A 2 16.06 4.30 3.94
CA VAL A 2 15.42 3.88 2.68
C VAL A 2 14.32 2.87 3.00
N LYS A 3 13.08 3.17 2.63
CA LYS A 3 11.94 2.25 2.75
C LYS A 3 11.98 1.27 1.59
N LYS A 4 11.92 -0.04 1.86
CA LYS A 4 11.90 -1.05 0.80
C LYS A 4 10.50 -1.10 0.18
N MET A 5 10.45 -1.20 -1.14
CA MET A 5 9.21 -1.20 -1.90
C MET A 5 9.19 -2.41 -2.84
N LEU A 6 8.04 -3.06 -2.93
CA LEU A 6 7.77 -4.12 -3.88
C LEU A 6 6.65 -3.68 -4.83
N SER A 7 6.97 -3.63 -6.12
CA SER A 7 5.97 -3.38 -7.16
C SER A 7 5.26 -4.68 -7.54
N GLY A 8 3.94 -4.65 -7.57
CA GLY A 8 3.11 -5.72 -8.09
C GLY A 8 2.93 -5.66 -9.61
N LYS A 9 1.92 -6.41 -10.05
CA LYS A 9 1.51 -6.52 -11.46
C LYS A 9 0.97 -5.19 -11.99
N LEU A 10 1.31 -4.88 -13.25
CA LEU A 10 0.68 -3.80 -14.02
C LEU A 10 -0.76 -4.17 -14.34
N MET A 11 -1.67 -3.25 -14.05
CA MET A 11 -3.09 -3.35 -14.34
C MET A 11 -3.48 -2.23 -15.30
N THR A 12 -4.37 -2.57 -16.22
CA THR A 12 -4.91 -1.63 -17.22
C THR A 12 -6.39 -1.44 -16.93
N HIS A 13 -6.80 -0.18 -16.76
CA HIS A 13 -8.18 0.21 -16.51
C HIS A 13 -8.66 1.04 -17.70
N LYS A 14 -9.75 0.62 -18.34
CA LYS A 14 -10.42 1.43 -19.36
C LYS A 14 -11.46 2.31 -18.67
N THR A 15 -11.43 3.60 -18.97
CA THR A 15 -12.37 4.60 -18.47
C THR A 15 -12.85 5.47 -19.63
N ASP A 16 -13.91 6.23 -19.42
CA ASP A 16 -14.44 7.16 -20.43
C ASP A 16 -13.44 8.26 -20.80
N GLN A 17 -12.48 8.55 -19.91
CA GLN A 17 -11.39 9.52 -20.12
C GLN A 17 -10.12 8.88 -20.73
N GLY A 18 -10.18 7.59 -21.07
CA GLY A 18 -9.07 6.85 -21.65
C GLY A 18 -8.53 5.73 -20.76
N THR A 19 -7.32 5.27 -21.09
CA THR A 19 -6.69 4.13 -20.42
C THR A 19 -5.82 4.60 -19.26
N ILE A 20 -6.04 4.03 -18.07
CA ILE A 20 -5.23 4.28 -16.88
C ILE A 20 -4.41 3.03 -16.56
N LEU A 21 -3.10 3.20 -16.40
CA LEU A 21 -2.19 2.14 -15.96
C LEU A 21 -1.89 2.29 -14.48
N THR A 22 -2.04 1.21 -13.72
CA THR A 22 -1.74 1.19 -12.27
C THR A 22 -0.84 0.01 -11.92
N ARG A 23 -0.10 0.10 -10.82
CA ARG A 23 0.56 -1.04 -10.17
C ARG A 23 0.23 -1.03 -8.69
N LYS A 24 0.06 -2.22 -8.12
CA LYS A 24 0.07 -2.36 -6.66
C LYS A 24 1.48 -2.08 -6.15
N ILE A 25 1.59 -1.50 -4.97
CA ILE A 25 2.88 -1.31 -4.29
C ILE A 25 2.72 -1.74 -2.84
N MET A 26 3.73 -2.44 -2.32
CA MET A 26 3.85 -2.75 -0.90
C MET A 26 5.09 -2.04 -0.38
N ILE A 27 4.95 -1.34 0.75
CA ILE A 27 6.04 -0.62 1.40
C ILE A 27 6.25 -1.25 2.77
N SER A 28 7.48 -1.70 3.04
CA SER A 28 7.85 -2.25 4.35
C SER A 28 8.59 -1.22 5.20
N ASP A 29 8.78 -1.56 6.48
CA ASP A 29 9.56 -0.77 7.43
C ASP A 29 9.00 0.65 7.66
N LEU A 30 7.66 0.77 7.60
CA LEU A 30 6.95 1.96 8.03
C LEU A 30 6.67 1.88 9.53
N ASP A 31 6.98 2.95 10.26
CA ASP A 31 6.41 3.14 11.59
C ASP A 31 4.91 3.49 11.51
N VAL A 32 4.25 3.51 12.67
CA VAL A 32 2.80 3.75 12.76
C VAL A 32 2.42 5.11 12.18
N MET A 33 3.14 6.17 12.50
CA MET A 33 2.80 7.52 12.03
C MET A 33 3.00 7.66 10.52
N GLN A 34 4.05 7.05 9.99
CA GLN A 34 4.30 7.01 8.55
C GLN A 34 3.24 6.19 7.81
N SER A 35 2.77 5.10 8.42
CA SER A 35 1.69 4.28 7.87
C SER A 35 0.36 5.04 7.85
N VAL A 36 0.03 5.76 8.93
CA VAL A 36 -1.16 6.61 9.00
C VAL A 36 -1.10 7.72 7.96
N LEU A 37 0.01 8.47 7.89
CA LEU A 37 0.18 9.56 6.94
C LEU A 37 0.02 9.08 5.49
N LEU A 38 0.57 7.91 5.17
CA LEU A 38 0.45 7.32 3.84
C LEU A 38 -0.98 6.91 3.49
N GLN A 39 -1.78 6.50 4.48
CA GLN A 39 -3.20 6.19 4.28
C GLN A 39 -4.03 7.46 4.07
N GLU A 40 -3.75 8.52 4.84
CA GLU A 40 -4.44 9.81 4.70
C GLU A 40 -4.16 10.47 3.35
N GLN A 41 -2.91 10.42 2.88
CA GLN A 41 -2.51 11.05 1.63
C GLN A 41 -2.75 10.16 0.40
N GLY A 42 -2.61 8.85 0.55
CA GLY A 42 -2.55 7.91 -0.56
C GLY A 42 -1.34 8.17 -1.47
N LEU A 43 -1.45 7.79 -2.74
CA LEU A 43 -0.43 8.00 -3.76
C LEU A 43 -1.04 8.42 -5.10
N GLY A 44 -0.59 9.57 -5.60
CA GLY A 44 -1.14 10.16 -6.82
C GLY A 44 -2.41 10.96 -6.56
N ASP A 45 -3.27 11.04 -7.56
CA ASP A 45 -4.40 11.98 -7.65
C ASP A 45 -5.75 11.29 -7.95
N LYS A 46 -5.80 9.95 -7.88
CA LYS A 46 -6.94 9.12 -8.34
C LYS A 46 -7.57 8.29 -7.22
N GLN A 47 -7.46 8.75 -5.97
CA GLN A 47 -8.03 8.10 -4.79
C GLN A 47 -9.55 7.94 -4.90
N LEU A 48 -10.23 8.93 -5.50
CA LEU A 48 -11.68 8.86 -5.75
C LEU A 48 -12.09 7.75 -6.72
N LEU A 49 -11.16 7.26 -7.54
CA LEU A 49 -11.35 6.10 -8.42
C LEU A 49 -10.87 4.80 -7.79
N GLY A 50 -10.53 4.80 -6.49
CA GLY A 50 -10.02 3.63 -5.78
C GLY A 50 -8.53 3.36 -6.01
N MET A 51 -7.77 4.28 -6.63
CA MET A 51 -6.36 4.08 -6.96
C MET A 51 -5.44 4.83 -6.00
N GLY A 52 -4.28 4.25 -5.68
CA GLY A 52 -3.33 4.88 -4.76
C GLY A 52 -3.78 4.88 -3.31
N ILE A 53 -4.79 4.08 -2.95
CA ILE A 53 -5.24 3.90 -1.58
C ILE A 53 -4.35 2.86 -0.89
N PHE A 54 -3.87 3.20 0.31
CA PHE A 54 -3.14 2.25 1.16
C PHE A 54 -4.06 1.63 2.18
N ILE A 55 -3.92 0.32 2.36
CA ILE A 55 -4.65 -0.45 3.36
C ILE A 55 -3.61 -0.96 4.38
N PRO A 56 -3.83 -0.75 5.68
CA PRO A 56 -2.91 -1.22 6.69
C PRO A 56 -2.94 -2.75 6.72
N HIS A 57 -1.76 -3.35 6.59
CA HIS A 57 -1.58 -4.79 6.80
C HIS A 57 -0.81 -4.99 8.11
N LYS A 58 -1.22 -5.99 8.91
CA LYS A 58 -0.44 -6.40 10.09
C LYS A 58 0.93 -6.88 9.60
N GLY A 59 1.99 -6.32 10.17
CA GLY A 59 3.36 -6.77 9.90
C GLY A 59 3.56 -8.22 10.37
N ILE A 60 4.51 -8.93 9.77
CA ILE A 60 4.85 -10.32 10.13
C ILE A 60 5.29 -10.41 11.60
N ASP A 61 5.93 -9.37 12.14
CA ASP A 61 6.33 -9.29 13.55
C ASP A 61 5.16 -9.39 14.54
N ALA A 62 3.96 -8.93 14.13
CA ALA A 62 2.76 -9.06 14.95
C ALA A 62 2.30 -10.52 15.06
N VAL A 63 2.58 -11.34 14.03
CA VAL A 63 2.23 -12.76 13.99
C VAL A 63 3.20 -13.61 14.81
N ASN A 64 4.51 -13.28 14.78
CA ASN A 64 5.52 -14.02 15.54
C ASN A 64 5.34 -13.92 17.06
N LYS A 65 4.85 -12.78 17.57
CA LYS A 65 4.56 -12.60 19.00
C LYS A 65 3.42 -13.48 19.52
N GLU A 66 2.52 -13.93 18.63
CA GLU A 66 1.42 -14.82 19.00
C GLU A 66 1.85 -16.29 19.05
N GLN A 67 2.93 -16.68 18.34
CA GLN A 67 3.43 -18.06 18.31
C GLN A 67 4.33 -18.43 19.50
N GLU A 68 5.00 -17.47 20.14
CA GLU A 68 5.83 -17.72 21.35
C GLU A 68 5.04 -17.95 22.65
N LYS A 69 3.70 -17.97 22.59
CA LYS A 69 2.83 -18.18 23.75
C LYS A 69 2.16 -19.57 23.83
N SER A 70 2.58 -20.54 23.00
CA SER A 70 2.04 -21.91 23.02
C SER A 70 3.06 -22.95 23.45
#